data_AF-A0A1G6BTB6-F1
#
_entry.id   AF-A0A1G6BTB6-F1
#
_cell.length_a   1.000
_cell.length_b   1.000
_cell.length_c   1.000
_cell.angle_alpha   90.00
_cell.angle_beta   90.00
_cell.angle_gamma   90.00
#
_symmetry.space_group_name_H-M   'P 1'
#
loop_
_entity.id
_entity.type
_entity.pdbx_description
1 polymer ?
#
loop_
_entity_poly.entity_id
_entity_poly.type
_entity_poly.pdbx_seq_one_letter_code
_entity_poly.pdbx_strand_id
1 'polypeptide(L)' 'MNKKDQMTVENFVSTGMDLETLYSCFPDFSREEIAEIYNNYKNNEASSNDDSTGMSINCS' A
#
# COMPACT_ATOMS: atom_id res chain seq x y z
N MET A 1 -6.84 3.62 -13.89
CA MET A 1 -6.80 4.53 -12.73
C MET A 1 -5.88 5.72 -13.02
N ASN A 2 -6.20 6.94 -12.58
CA ASN A 2 -5.29 8.09 -12.74
C ASN A 2 -4.21 8.11 -11.63
N LYS A 3 -3.13 8.88 -11.80
CA LYS A 3 -2.01 8.90 -10.82
C LYS A 3 -2.42 9.32 -9.41
N LYS A 4 -3.40 10.22 -9.27
CA LYS A 4 -3.85 10.71 -7.97
C LYS A 4 -4.67 9.64 -7.24
N ASP A 5 -5.51 8.94 -7.97
CA ASP A 5 -6.30 7.82 -7.46
C ASP A 5 -5.36 6.69 -7.00
N GLN A 6 -4.35 6.36 -7.82
CA GLN A 6 -3.34 5.35 -7.49
C GLN A 6 -2.61 5.69 -6.19
N MET A 7 -2.10 6.93 -6.06
CA MET A 7 -1.43 7.38 -4.85
C MET A 7 -2.35 7.34 -3.62
N THR A 8 -3.65 7.56 -3.82
CA THR A 8 -4.64 7.44 -2.74
C THR A 8 -4.79 5.99 -2.32
N VAL A 9 -4.95 5.04 -3.24
CA VAL A 9 -5.03 3.61 -2.90
C VAL A 9 -3.76 3.14 -2.19
N GLU A 10 -2.58 3.51 -2.68
CA GLU A 10 -1.28 3.20 -2.05
C GLU A 10 -1.19 3.71 -0.61
N ASN A 11 -1.64 4.95 -0.35
CA ASN A 11 -1.70 5.51 1.00
C ASN A 11 -2.66 4.75 1.93
N PHE A 12 -3.76 4.22 1.40
CA PHE A 12 -4.67 3.40 2.20
C PHE A 12 -4.03 2.05 2.51
N VAL A 13 -3.38 1.42 1.52
CA VAL A 13 -2.63 0.16 1.73
C VAL A 13 -1.53 0.34 2.78
N SER A 14 -0.81 1.46 2.78
CA SER A 14 0.25 1.76 3.76
C SER A 14 -0.25 1.92 5.20
N THR A 15 -1.52 2.25 5.39
CA THR A 15 -2.16 2.27 6.73
C THR A 15 -2.48 0.87 7.27
N GLY A 16 -2.22 -0.18 6.48
CA GLY A 16 -2.50 -1.56 6.84
C GLY A 16 -3.91 -2.03 6.47
N MET A 17 -4.58 -1.35 5.53
CA MET A 17 -5.90 -1.78 5.06
C MET A 17 -5.83 -3.04 4.21
N ASP A 18 -6.76 -3.95 4.45
CA ASP A 18 -6.94 -5.18 3.67
C ASP A 18 -7.56 -4.92 2.30
N LEU A 19 -7.28 -5.83 1.36
CA LEU A 19 -7.75 -5.75 -0.02
C LEU A 19 -9.29 -5.68 -0.15
N GLU A 20 -10.02 -6.43 0.67
CA GLU A 20 -11.50 -6.39 0.72
C GLU A 20 -12.03 -5.01 1.15
N THR A 21 -11.34 -4.36 2.10
CA THR A 21 -11.68 -3.01 2.56
C THR A 21 -11.43 -2.00 1.45
N LEU A 22 -10.33 -2.14 0.70
CA LEU A 22 -10.04 -1.28 -0.45
C LEU A 22 -11.12 -1.41 -1.53
N TYR A 23 -11.61 -2.62 -1.83
CA TYR A 23 -12.73 -2.79 -2.78
C TYR A 23 -14.01 -2.09 -2.32
N SER A 24 -14.24 -2.03 -1.02
CA SER A 24 -15.40 -1.33 -0.44
C SER A 24 -15.22 0.19 -0.44
N CYS A 25 -13.99 0.68 -0.20
CA CYS A 25 -13.67 2.11 -0.22
C CYS A 25 -13.62 2.71 -1.63
N PHE A 26 -13.31 1.87 -2.62
CA PHE A 26 -13.10 2.27 -4.00
C PHE A 26 -13.99 1.48 -4.98
N PRO A 27 -15.34 1.54 -4.82
CA PRO A 27 -16.26 0.77 -5.65
C PRO A 27 -16.27 1.20 -7.12
N ASP A 28 -15.80 2.41 -7.41
CA ASP A 28 -15.73 2.98 -8.76
C ASP A 28 -14.53 2.47 -9.57
N PHE A 29 -13.58 1.76 -8.93
CA PHE A 29 -12.41 1.21 -9.58
C PHE A 29 -12.51 -0.31 -9.72
N SER A 30 -11.82 -0.86 -10.72
CA SER A 30 -11.82 -2.30 -10.91
C SER A 30 -11.05 -3.00 -9.78
N ARG A 31 -11.54 -4.17 -9.38
CA ARG A 31 -10.87 -5.00 -8.37
C ARG A 31 -9.47 -5.43 -8.80
N GLU A 32 -9.26 -5.58 -10.11
CA GLU A 32 -7.98 -5.93 -10.72
C GLU A 32 -6.96 -4.80 -10.54
N GLU A 33 -7.34 -3.55 -10.83
CA GLU A 33 -6.46 -2.39 -10.62
C GLU A 33 -6.10 -2.20 -9.14
N ILE A 34 -7.07 -2.35 -8.23
CA ILE A 34 -6.83 -2.25 -6.79
C ILE A 34 -5.92 -3.39 -6.31
N ALA A 35 -6.13 -4.61 -6.80
CA ALA A 35 -5.29 -5.77 -6.46
C ALA A 35 -3.85 -5.60 -6.94
N GLU A 36 -3.67 -5.06 -8.15
CA GLU A 36 -2.34 -4.78 -8.70
C GLU A 36 -1.56 -3.80 -7.79
N ILE A 37 -2.20 -2.71 -7.38
CA ILE A 37 -1.59 -1.72 -6.47
C ILE A 37 -1.26 -2.34 -5.11
N TYR A 38 -2.21 -3.09 -4.52
CA TYR A 38 -2.01 -3.75 -3.24
C TYR A 38 -0.84 -4.74 -3.27
N ASN A 39 -0.80 -5.59 -4.30
CA ASN A 39 0.27 -6.58 -4.48
C ASN A 39 1.62 -5.91 -4.74
N ASN A 40 1.66 -4.87 -5.59
CA ASN A 40 2.88 -4.11 -5.84
C ASN A 40 3.40 -3.44 -4.57
N TYR A 41 2.52 -2.84 -3.77
CA TYR A 41 2.89 -2.25 -2.49
C TYR A 41 3.45 -3.30 -1.52
N LYS A 42 2.78 -4.45 -1.36
CA LYS A 42 3.24 -5.53 -0.47
C LYS A 42 4.53 -6.21 -0.94
N ASN A 43 4.71 -6.39 -2.24
CA ASN A 43 5.96 -6.90 -2.82
C ASN A 43 7.12 -5.92 -2.61
N ASN A 44 6.84 -4.61 -2.70
CA ASN A 44 7.82 -3.57 -2.41
C ASN A 44 8.11 -3.45 -0.91
N GLU A 45 7.13 -3.58 -0.01
CA GLU A 45 7.38 -3.66 1.44
C GLU A 45 8.24 -4.88 1.79
N ALA A 46 7.96 -6.04 1.19
CA ALA A 46 8.78 -7.24 1.37
C ALA A 46 10.22 -7.03 0.87
N SER A 47 10.40 -6.27 -0.20
CA SER A 47 11.73 -5.89 -0.72
C SER A 47 12.38 -4.76 0.09
N SER A 48 11.61 -3.93 0.79
CA SER A 48 12.09 -2.79 1.59
C SER A 48 12.45 -3.19 3.03
N ASN A 49 11.95 -4.34 3.49
CA ASN A 49 12.29 -4.92 4.78
C ASN A 49 13.68 -5.58 4.85
N ASP A 50 14.41 -5.66 3.73
CA ASP A 50 15.80 -6.14 3.74
C ASP A 50 16.84 -5.01 3.98
N ASP A 51 16.48 -3.72 3.83
CA ASP A 51 17.50 -2.63 3.84
C ASP A 51 17.21 -1.43 4.78
N SER A 52 16.20 -1.45 5.65
CA SER A 52 15.99 -0.26 6.52
C SER A 52 15.37 -0.50 7.90
N THR A 53 15.70 -1.60 8.57
CA THR A 53 15.59 -1.65 10.05
C THR A 53 16.85 -1.06 10.68
N GLY A 54 17.06 0.24 10.48
CA GLY A 54 18.27 0.96 10.89
C GLY A 54 17.98 2.29 11.57
N MET A 55 16.78 2.51 12.10
CA MET A 55 16.49 3.69 12.93
C MET A 55 16.07 3.24 14.33
N SER A 56 17.05 2.72 15.06
CA SER A 56 17.02 2.74 16.53
C SER A 56 17.08 4.21 16.96
N ILE A 57 15.93 4.83 17.16
CA ILE A 57 15.84 6.12 17.83
C ILE A 57 16.19 5.88 19.31
N ASN A 58 17.49 5.94 19.61
CA ASN A 58 17.99 6.00 20.97
C ASN A 58 17.80 7.45 21.46
N CYS A 59 16.67 7.72 22.11
CA CYS A 59 16.51 8.94 22.91
C CYS A 59 17.23 8.73 24.26
N SER A 60 18.55 8.98 24.26
CA SER A 60 19.36 9.16 25.47
C SER A 60 19.31 10.61 25.94
#